data_AF-A0A7W1P9V5-F1
#
_entry.id   AF-A0A7W1P9V5-F1
#
_cell.length_a   1.000
_cell.length_b   1.000
_cell.length_c   1.000
_cell.angle_alpha   90.00
_cell.angle_beta   90.00
_cell.angle_gamma   90.00
#
_symmetry.space_group_name_H-M   'P 1'
#
loop_
_entity.id
_entity.type
_entity.pdbx_description
1 polymer ?
#
loop_
_entity_poly.entity_id
_entity_poly.type
_entity_poly.pdbx_seq_one_letter_code
_entity_poly.pdbx_strand_id
1 'polypeptide(L)'
;MSFPAATTTRVIGFWTAVSLVMGNMIASGVFLLPASLAPFGGISFAGWILSAGGSMMLALVFARLARFNPAAGGPYAYTRQAFGDLAGFLVAWGYWISVWCANAAIAVAFVGYLDPFFPAIVRDPASAAMLAIGTVWLLT
;
A
#
# COMPACT_ATOMS: atom_id res chain seq x y z
N MET A 1 -11.19 0.17 36.88
CA MET A 1 -11.19 -1.21 36.35
C MET A 1 -9.98 -1.36 35.46
N SER A 2 -8.96 -2.07 35.92
CA SER A 2 -7.76 -2.40 35.15
C SER A 2 -8.09 -3.51 34.15
N PHE A 3 -7.97 -3.23 32.86
CA PHE A 3 -8.08 -4.27 31.83
C PHE A 3 -6.92 -5.27 32.01
N PRO A 4 -7.18 -6.60 31.96
CA PRO A 4 -6.12 -7.59 32.02
C PRO A 4 -5.19 -7.44 30.81
N ALA A 5 -3.88 -7.43 31.05
CA ALA A 5 -2.88 -7.37 30.00
C ALA A 5 -2.93 -8.67 29.18
N ALA A 6 -3.57 -8.62 28.01
CA ALA A 6 -3.57 -9.72 27.07
C ALA A 6 -2.12 -10.08 26.73
N THR A 7 -1.72 -11.31 27.03
CA THR A 7 -0.41 -11.85 26.66
C THR A 7 -0.38 -12.04 25.15
N THR A 8 -0.03 -10.98 24.42
CA THR A 8 0.10 -11.04 22.97
C THR A 8 1.39 -11.80 22.64
N THR A 9 1.27 -13.09 22.35
CA THR A 9 2.33 -13.82 21.65
C THR A 9 2.69 -13.02 20.40
N ARG A 10 3.93 -12.54 20.30
CA ARG A 10 4.40 -11.86 19.08
C ARG A 10 4.45 -12.88 17.95
N VAL A 11 3.39 -12.92 17.15
CA VAL A 11 3.27 -13.81 15.98
C VAL A 11 4.19 -13.36 14.85
N ILE A 12 4.55 -12.06 14.80
CA ILE A 12 5.36 -11.48 13.74
C ILE A 12 6.70 -10.98 14.30
N GLY A 13 7.80 -11.51 13.80
CA GLY A 13 9.15 -11.07 14.11
C GLY A 13 9.56 -9.79 13.36
N PHE A 14 10.67 -9.17 13.77
CA PHE A 14 11.17 -7.94 13.15
C PHE A 14 11.39 -8.10 11.63
N TRP A 15 12.13 -9.13 11.22
CA TRP A 15 12.42 -9.37 9.81
C TRP A 15 11.17 -9.68 8.98
N THR A 16 10.22 -10.42 9.55
CA THR A 16 8.93 -10.68 8.90
C THR A 16 8.16 -9.39 8.70
N ALA A 17 8.08 -8.51 9.71
CA ALA A 17 7.41 -7.22 9.58
C ALA A 17 8.08 -6.32 8.53
N VAL A 18 9.42 -6.26 8.50
CA VAL A 18 10.16 -5.48 7.50
C VAL A 18 9.89 -6.03 6.09
N SER A 19 9.96 -7.36 5.91
CA SER A 19 9.72 -7.98 4.60
C SER A 19 8.29 -7.74 4.10
N LEU A 20 7.30 -7.78 5.00
CA LEU A 20 5.90 -7.51 4.67
C LEU A 20 5.71 -6.07 4.19
N VAL A 21 6.29 -5.10 4.91
CA VAL A 21 6.21 -3.69 4.53
C VAL A 21 6.94 -3.43 3.21
N MET A 22 8.15 -3.98 3.05
CA MET A 22 8.93 -3.83 1.81
C MET A 22 8.19 -4.42 0.60
N GLY A 23 7.60 -5.61 0.75
CA GLY A 23 6.79 -6.23 -0.31
C GLY A 23 5.60 -5.39 -0.71
N ASN A 24 4.87 -4.84 0.27
CA ASN A 24 3.70 -3.99 0.01
C ASN A 24 4.07 -2.62 -0.60
N MET A 25 5.26 -2.08 -0.30
CA MET A 25 5.72 -0.78 -0.82
C MET A 25 6.34 -0.86 -2.21
N ILE A 26 7.14 -1.90 -2.49
CA ILE A 26 7.82 -2.04 -3.79
C ILE A 26 6.79 -2.32 -4.89
N ALA A 27 5.90 -3.30 -4.68
CA ALA A 27 4.81 -3.74 -5.55
C ALA A 27 5.11 -3.59 -7.07
N SER A 28 4.11 -3.31 -7.89
CA SER A 28 4.28 -3.03 -9.33
C SER A 28 4.79 -1.62 -9.62
N GLY A 29 4.66 -0.70 -8.66
CA GLY A 29 4.98 0.72 -8.85
C GLY A 29 6.45 0.94 -9.26
N VAL A 30 7.40 0.26 -8.61
CA VAL A 30 8.83 0.51 -8.86
C VAL A 30 9.28 0.20 -10.29
N PHE A 31 8.62 -0.75 -10.97
CA PHE A 31 9.02 -1.14 -12.32
C PHE A 31 8.33 -0.31 -13.39
N LEU A 32 7.15 0.27 -13.13
CA LEU A 32 6.49 1.20 -14.04
C LEU A 32 7.06 2.62 -13.93
N LEU A 33 7.51 3.02 -12.75
CA LEU A 33 7.99 4.39 -12.48
C LEU A 33 9.09 4.87 -13.44
N PRO A 34 10.12 4.07 -13.80
CA PRO A 34 11.14 4.50 -14.76
C PRO A 34 10.55 4.82 -16.15
N ALA A 35 9.61 4.02 -16.64
CA ALA A 35 8.96 4.25 -17.93
C ALA A 35 8.11 5.53 -17.89
N SER A 36 7.35 5.74 -16.81
CA SER A 36 6.53 6.94 -16.61
C SER A 36 7.37 8.21 -16.40
N LEU A 37 8.59 8.07 -15.87
CA LEU A 37 9.49 9.19 -15.57
C LEU A 37 10.51 9.49 -16.69
N ALA A 38 10.66 8.58 -17.66
CA ALA A 38 11.56 8.74 -18.80
C ALA A 38 11.34 10.05 -19.58
N PRO A 39 10.09 10.52 -19.81
CA PRO A 39 9.85 11.78 -20.53
C PRO A 39 10.39 13.03 -19.81
N PHE A 40 10.55 12.98 -18.48
CA PHE A 40 11.03 14.10 -17.68
C PHE A 40 12.57 14.10 -17.53
N GLY A 41 13.26 13.05 -17.98
CA GLY A 41 14.72 12.98 -17.94
C GLY A 41 15.32 13.16 -16.54
N GLY A 42 16.44 13.88 -16.45
CA GLY A 42 17.20 14.03 -15.19
C GLY A 42 16.47 14.77 -14.07
N ILE A 43 15.44 15.58 -14.36
CA ILE A 43 14.70 16.30 -13.31
C ILE A 43 13.89 15.34 -12.42
N SER A 44 13.58 14.14 -12.92
CA SER A 44 12.94 13.07 -12.16
C SER A 44 13.72 12.68 -10.90
N PHE A 45 15.05 12.83 -10.90
CA PHE A 45 15.87 12.56 -9.71
C PHE A 45 15.55 13.51 -8.55
N ALA A 46 15.29 14.79 -8.83
CA ALA A 46 14.90 15.74 -7.79
C ALA A 46 13.52 15.36 -7.21
N GLY A 47 12.58 14.94 -8.06
CA GLY A 47 11.27 14.42 -7.63
C GLY A 47 11.39 13.17 -6.76
N TRP A 48 12.30 12.25 -7.10
CA TRP A 48 12.61 11.07 -6.30
C TRP A 48 13.17 11.42 -4.92
N ILE A 49 14.14 12.34 -4.84
CA ILE A 49 14.73 12.77 -3.57
C ILE A 49 13.67 13.44 -2.68
N LEU A 50 12.84 14.31 -3.26
CA LEU A 50 11.76 14.99 -2.53
C LEU A 50 10.74 13.98 -2.01
N SER A 51 10.31 13.04 -2.84
CA SER A 51 9.33 12.01 -2.47
C SER A 51 9.90 11.05 -1.42
N ALA A 52 11.15 10.63 -1.57
CA ALA A 52 11.86 9.81 -0.59
C ALA A 52 11.97 10.54 0.75
N GLY A 53 12.37 11.81 0.74
CA GLY A 53 12.41 12.66 1.93
C GLY A 53 11.07 12.76 2.64
N GLY A 54 9.99 13.07 1.91
CA GLY A 54 8.64 13.14 2.45
C GLY A 54 8.16 11.81 3.04
N SER A 55 8.41 10.70 2.33
CA SER A 55 8.06 9.36 2.81
C SER A 55 8.82 8.97 4.09
N MET A 56 10.09 9.38 4.22
CA MET A 56 10.90 9.13 5.40
C MET A 56 10.37 9.91 6.62
N MET A 57 9.98 11.17 6.42
CA MET A 57 9.34 11.96 7.48
C MET A 57 8.04 11.32 7.95
N LEU A 58 7.21 10.83 7.02
CA LEU A 58 5.96 10.13 7.35
C LEU A 58 6.22 8.81 8.09
N ALA A 59 7.23 8.04 7.67
CA ALA A 59 7.63 6.81 8.35
C ALA A 59 8.07 7.07 9.81
N LEU A 60 8.81 8.16 10.06
CA LEU A 60 9.21 8.55 11.41
C LEU A 60 8.01 8.95 12.28
N VAL A 61 7.02 9.64 11.71
CA VAL A 61 5.77 9.98 12.41
C VAL A 61 5.04 8.70 12.83
N PHE A 62 4.84 7.75 11.91
CA PHE A 62 4.19 6.48 12.24
C PHE A 62 5.00 5.64 13.23
N ALA A 63 6.33 5.64 13.14
CA ALA A 63 7.19 4.96 14.11
C ALA A 63 7.04 5.55 15.52
N ARG A 64 6.92 6.87 15.66
CA ARG A 64 6.67 7.53 16.96
C ARG A 64 5.28 7.21 17.49
N LEU A 65 4.25 7.27 16.64
CA LEU A 65 2.87 6.94 17.02
C LEU A 65 2.72 5.48 17.46
N ALA A 66 3.36 4.55 16.76
CA ALA A 66 3.35 3.13 17.11
C ALA A 66 4.00 2.84 18.47
N ARG A 67 5.01 3.63 18.88
CA ARG A 67 5.62 3.55 20.21
C ARG A 67 4.74 4.18 21.29
N PHE A 68 4.03 5.25 20.96
CA PHE A 68 3.15 5.97 21.88
C PHE A 68 1.87 5.19 22.20
N ASN A 69 1.24 4.61 21.18
CA ASN A 69 0.02 3.86 21.31
C ASN A 69 0.14 2.52 20.56
N PRO A 70 0.57 1.43 21.21
CA PRO A 70 0.74 0.12 20.58
C PRO A 70 -0.60 -0.62 20.37
N ALA A 71 -1.71 0.12 20.21
CA ALA A 71 -3.02 -0.47 19.94
C ALA A 71 -3.07 -1.08 18.52
N ALA A 72 -3.77 -2.21 18.40
CA ALA A 72 -4.11 -2.79 17.11
C ALA A 72 -5.08 -1.86 16.37
N GLY A 73 -4.76 -1.51 15.11
CA GLY A 73 -5.63 -0.67 14.27
C GLY A 73 -4.91 0.44 13.49
N GLY A 74 -3.62 0.69 13.75
CA GLY A 74 -2.81 1.60 12.93
C GLY A 74 -3.38 3.02 12.83
N PRO A 75 -3.43 3.64 11.63
CA PRO A 75 -3.92 5.01 11.43
C PRO A 75 -5.32 5.27 12.01
N TYR A 76 -6.22 4.29 11.96
CA TYR A 76 -7.55 4.38 12.55
C TYR A 76 -7.49 4.55 14.07
N ALA A 77 -6.68 3.73 14.76
CA ALA A 77 -6.58 3.78 16.22
C ALA A 77 -5.99 5.12 16.70
N TYR A 78 -5.01 5.66 15.98
CA TYR A 78 -4.40 6.95 16.32
C TYR A 78 -5.37 8.11 16.14
N THR A 79 -6.11 8.12 15.03
CA THR A 79 -7.04 9.21 14.69
C THR A 79 -8.29 9.18 15.56
N ARG A 80 -8.80 7.99 15.88
CA ARG A 80 -9.91 7.81 16.81
C ARG A 80 -9.58 8.33 18.22
N GLN A 81 -8.37 8.05 18.71
CA GLN A 81 -7.96 8.54 20.04
C GLN A 81 -7.77 10.05 20.10
N ALA A 82 -7.25 10.66 19.02
CA ALA A 82 -6.98 12.10 19.00
C ALA A 82 -8.22 12.96 18.68
N PHE A 83 -9.13 12.47 17.83
CA PHE A 83 -10.20 13.27 17.24
C PHE A 83 -11.61 12.67 17.41
N GLY A 84 -11.74 11.52 18.07
CA GLY A 84 -13.02 10.86 18.35
C GLY A 84 -13.51 9.90 17.26
N ASP A 85 -14.71 9.36 17.48
CA ASP A 85 -15.24 8.23 16.69
C ASP A 85 -15.53 8.58 15.23
N LEU A 86 -16.01 9.80 14.93
CA LEU A 86 -16.32 10.21 13.55
C LEU A 86 -15.05 10.29 12.68
N ALA A 87 -14.00 10.93 13.20
CA ALA A 87 -12.73 11.04 12.49
C ALA A 87 -12.08 9.67 12.30
N GLY A 88 -12.14 8.81 13.32
CA GLY A 88 -11.74 7.42 13.19
C GLY A 88 -12.52 6.69 12.09
N PHE A 89 -13.85 6.80 12.08
CA PHE A 89 -14.68 6.16 11.05
C PHE A 89 -14.29 6.61 9.63
N LEU A 90 -14.11 7.91 9.39
CA LEU A 90 -13.70 8.42 8.07
C LEU A 90 -12.35 7.87 7.61
N VAL A 91 -11.38 7.77 8.54
CA VAL A 91 -10.05 7.22 8.24
C VAL A 91 -10.11 5.73 7.97
N ALA A 92 -10.86 4.96 8.76
CA ALA A 92 -11.05 3.53 8.53
C ALA A 92 -11.76 3.27 7.20
N TRP A 93 -12.82 4.02 6.91
CA TRP A 93 -13.58 3.88 5.68
C TRP A 93 -12.76 4.26 4.45
N GLY A 94 -12.04 5.40 4.51
CA GLY A 94 -11.16 5.83 3.44
C GLY A 94 -10.00 4.86 3.19
N TYR A 95 -9.42 4.31 4.26
CA TYR A 95 -8.38 3.28 4.16
C TYR A 95 -8.91 1.99 3.54
N TRP A 96 -10.11 1.57 3.91
CA TRP A 96 -10.71 0.37 3.34
C TRP A 96 -11.00 0.51 1.84
N ILE A 97 -11.56 1.64 1.41
CA ILE A 97 -11.77 1.94 -0.01
C ILE A 97 -10.43 2.01 -0.75
N SER A 98 -9.41 2.62 -0.16
CA SER A 98 -8.11 2.74 -0.82
C SER A 98 -7.46 1.37 -1.05
N VAL A 99 -7.63 0.41 -0.13
CA VAL A 99 -7.16 -0.97 -0.29
C VAL A 99 -7.84 -1.66 -1.48
N TRP A 100 -9.14 -1.47 -1.67
CA TRP A 100 -9.86 -2.01 -2.84
C TRP A 100 -9.35 -1.43 -4.15
N CYS A 101 -9.19 -0.10 -4.20
CA CYS A 101 -8.64 0.58 -5.38
C CYS A 101 -7.19 0.14 -5.66
N ALA A 102 -6.38 -0.05 -4.61
CA ALA A 102 -5.01 -0.53 -4.74
C ALA A 102 -4.97 -1.95 -5.33
N ASN A 103 -5.86 -2.85 -4.88
CA ASN A 103 -5.95 -4.20 -5.44
C ASN A 103 -6.33 -4.19 -6.93
N ALA A 104 -7.28 -3.34 -7.32
CA ALA A 104 -7.63 -3.15 -8.73
C ALA A 104 -6.44 -2.63 -9.56
N ALA A 105 -5.69 -1.65 -9.03
CA ALA A 105 -4.49 -1.14 -9.69
C ALA A 105 -3.38 -2.20 -9.84
N ILE A 106 -3.19 -3.05 -8.83
CA ILE A 106 -2.24 -4.17 -8.86
C ILE A 106 -2.63 -5.16 -9.96
N ALA A 107 -3.92 -5.51 -10.07
CA ALA A 107 -4.40 -6.43 -11.10
C ALA A 107 -4.21 -5.86 -12.52
N VAL A 108 -4.48 -4.57 -12.73
CA VAL A 108 -4.22 -3.89 -14.01
C VAL A 108 -2.73 -3.87 -14.34
N ALA A 109 -1.87 -3.57 -13.37
CA ALA A 109 -0.43 -3.60 -13.57
C ALA A 109 0.07 -5.02 -13.91
N PHE A 110 -0.47 -6.05 -13.25
CA PHE A 110 -0.17 -7.45 -13.55
C PHE A 110 -0.50 -7.81 -15.01
N VAL A 111 -1.68 -7.44 -15.49
CA VAL A 111 -2.07 -7.63 -16.90
C VAL A 111 -1.15 -6.84 -17.83
N GLY A 112 -0.75 -5.62 -17.46
CA GLY A 112 0.20 -4.81 -18.21
C GLY A 112 1.57 -5.48 -18.39
N TYR A 113 2.07 -6.20 -17.38
CA TYR A 113 3.33 -6.95 -17.51
C TYR A 113 3.24 -8.13 -18.48
N LEU A 114 2.04 -8.59 -18.83
CA LEU A 114 1.84 -9.66 -19.82
C LEU A 114 1.84 -9.14 -21.27
N ASP A 115 1.82 -7.82 -21.52
CA ASP A 115 1.78 -7.24 -22.88
C ASP A 115 2.90 -7.78 -23.80
N PRO A 116 4.17 -7.91 -23.35
CA PRO A 116 5.24 -8.42 -24.21
C PRO A 116 5.05 -9.89 -24.62
N PHE A 117 4.27 -10.68 -23.87
CA PHE A 117 4.07 -12.11 -24.10
C PHE A 117 2.76 -12.41 -24.84
N PHE A 118 1.68 -11.73 -24.47
CA PHE A 118 0.33 -11.94 -24.99
C PHE A 118 -0.34 -10.62 -25.43
N PRO A 119 0.25 -9.89 -26.40
CA PRO A 119 -0.22 -8.56 -26.77
C PRO A 119 -1.65 -8.56 -27.32
N ALA A 120 -2.07 -9.64 -27.99
CA ALA A 120 -3.44 -9.77 -28.51
C ALA A 120 -4.52 -9.79 -27.42
N ILE A 121 -4.18 -10.27 -26.22
CA ILE A 121 -5.10 -10.36 -25.08
C ILE A 121 -5.05 -9.08 -24.24
N VAL A 122 -3.87 -8.47 -24.11
CA VAL A 122 -3.71 -7.25 -23.29
C VAL A 122 -4.22 -6.00 -24.01
N ARG A 123 -4.13 -5.94 -25.34
CA ARG A 123 -4.54 -4.77 -26.13
C ARG A 123 -6.04 -4.74 -26.45
N ASP A 124 -6.74 -5.86 -26.31
CA ASP A 124 -8.19 -5.89 -26.36
C ASP A 124 -8.77 -5.56 -24.97
N PRO A 125 -9.52 -4.44 -24.81
CA PRO A 125 -9.98 -3.99 -23.51
C PRO A 125 -10.87 -5.00 -22.77
N ALA A 126 -11.68 -5.77 -23.50
CA ALA A 126 -12.60 -6.73 -22.89
C ALA A 126 -11.83 -7.91 -22.27
N SER A 127 -10.89 -8.50 -23.02
CA SER A 127 -10.07 -9.61 -22.51
C SER A 127 -9.07 -9.19 -21.45
N ALA A 128 -8.48 -7.99 -21.55
CA ALA A 128 -7.66 -7.42 -20.49
C ALA A 128 -8.45 -7.23 -19.18
N ALA A 129 -9.69 -6.74 -19.25
CA ALA A 129 -10.54 -6.57 -18.07
C ALA A 129 -10.93 -7.93 -17.46
N MET A 130 -11.27 -8.93 -18.28
CA MET A 130 -11.56 -10.29 -17.80
C MET A 130 -10.35 -10.93 -17.11
N LEU A 131 -9.14 -10.75 -17.65
CA LEU A 131 -7.91 -11.22 -17.00
C LEU A 131 -7.65 -10.51 -15.68
N ALA A 132 -7.84 -9.18 -15.61
CA ALA A 132 -7.66 -8.42 -14.36
C ALA A 132 -8.66 -8.88 -13.29
N ILE A 133 -9.93 -9.05 -13.66
CA ILE A 133 -10.98 -9.57 -12.77
C ILE A 133 -10.64 -10.99 -12.30
N GLY A 134 -10.27 -11.88 -13.22
CA GLY A 134 -9.86 -13.25 -12.88
C GLY A 134 -8.65 -13.29 -11.95
N THR A 135 -7.67 -12.40 -12.17
CA THR A 135 -6.49 -12.25 -11.30
C THR A 135 -6.89 -11.84 -9.87
N VAL A 136 -7.82 -10.88 -9.73
CA VAL A 136 -8.35 -10.49 -8.42
C VAL A 136 -9.00 -11.69 -7.73
N TRP A 137 -9.96 -12.35 -8.38
CA TRP A 137 -10.68 -13.49 -7.79
C TRP A 137 -9.81 -14.70 -7.43
N LEU A 138 -8.68 -14.90 -8.11
CA LEU A 138 -7.77 -16.00 -7.83
C LEU A 138 -6.78 -15.69 -6.71
N LEU A 139 -6.39 -14.42 -6.54
CA LEU A 139 -5.30 -14.03 -5.64
C LEU A 139 -5.78 -13.34 -4.35
N THR A 140 -7.06 -12.95 -4.26
CA THR A 140 -7.68 -12.39 -3.04
C THR A 140 -8.85 -13.23 -2.57
#